data_AF-A0A950SY16-F1
#
_entry.id   AF-A0A950SY16-F1
#
_cell.length_a   1.000
_cell.length_b   1.000
_cell.length_c   1.000
_cell.angle_alpha   90.00
_cell.angle_beta   90.00
_cell.angle_gamma   90.00
#
_symmetry.space_group_name_H-M   'P 1'
#
loop_
_entity.id
_entity.type
_entity.pdbx_description
1 polymer ?
#
loop_
_entity_poly.entity_id
_entity_poly.type
_entity_poly.pdbx_seq_one_letter_code
_entity_poly.pdbx_strand_id
1 'polypeptide(L)' 'AGRDPASLSVTLGGTPEDFAVLRRNRDIGATRMTVRLPPAKEAEILPILDRWAQLIPR' A
#
# COMPACT_ATOMS: atom_id res chain seq x y z
N ALA A 1 -3.77 20.63 18.31
CA ALA A 1 -3.58 19.40 19.08
C ALA A 1 -2.14 19.17 19.56
N GLY A 2 -1.21 20.15 19.55
CA GLY A 2 0.10 20.11 20.24
C GLY A 2 1.09 18.98 19.90
N ARG A 3 0.69 18.00 19.09
CA ARG A 3 1.50 16.85 18.67
C ARG A 3 2.51 17.27 17.62
N ASP A 4 3.71 16.68 17.69
CA ASP A 4 4.67 16.72 16.60
C ASP A 4 4.07 16.00 15.37
N PRO A 5 3.91 16.67 14.21
CA PRO A 5 3.41 16.03 12.99
C PRO A 5 4.23 14.81 12.56
N ALA A 6 5.54 14.80 12.81
CA ALA A 6 6.41 13.67 12.46
C ALA A 6 6.14 12.43 13.32
N SER A 7 5.49 12.59 14.48
CA SER A 7 5.06 11.48 15.34
C SER A 7 3.79 10.78 14.85
N LEU A 8 3.13 11.32 13.82
CA LEU A 8 1.86 10.80 13.32
C LEU A 8 2.09 9.91 12.10
N SER A 9 1.57 8.69 12.15
CA SER A 9 1.62 7.77 11.02
C SER A 9 0.50 8.07 10.01
N VAL A 10 0.84 8.16 8.74
CA VAL A 10 -0.13 8.32 7.65
C VAL A 10 -0.32 6.97 6.96
N THR A 11 -1.55 6.46 6.95
CA THR A 11 -1.94 5.25 6.20
C THR A 11 -2.83 5.62 5.03
N LEU A 12 -2.46 5.20 3.82
CA LEU A 12 -3.27 5.34 2.60
C LEU A 12 -4.02 4.04 2.31
N GLY A 13 -5.30 4.13 1.96
CA GLY A 13 -6.13 2.95 1.67
C GLY A 13 -6.56 2.86 0.22
N GLY A 14 -6.66 1.63 -0.31
CA GLY A 14 -7.12 1.38 -1.67
C GLY A 14 -6.08 1.74 -2.73
N THR A 15 -4.83 1.46 -2.42
CA THR A 15 -3.69 1.86 -3.24
C THR A 15 -3.71 1.14 -4.60
N PRO A 16 -3.48 1.86 -5.71
CA PRO A 16 -3.37 1.24 -7.02
C PRO A 16 -2.08 0.42 -7.14
N GLU A 17 -2.12 -0.64 -7.95
CA GLU A 17 -0.98 -1.49 -8.30
C GLU A 17 -0.07 -0.77 -9.32
N ASP A 18 0.44 0.42 -8.97
CA ASP A 18 1.29 1.28 -9.81
C ASP A 18 2.55 1.66 -9.05
N PHE A 19 3.71 1.22 -9.55
CA PHE A 19 4.99 1.42 -8.89
C PHE A 19 5.43 2.89 -8.79
N ALA A 20 5.09 3.73 -9.77
CA ALA A 20 5.41 5.16 -9.70
C ALA A 20 4.59 5.84 -8.61
N VAL A 21 3.32 5.46 -8.45
CA VAL A 21 2.45 5.94 -7.38
C VAL A 21 2.95 5.47 -6.01
N LEU A 22 3.31 4.19 -5.88
CA LEU A 22 3.85 3.63 -4.64
C LEU A 22 5.14 4.34 -4.21
N ARG A 23 6.08 4.52 -5.14
CA ARG A 23 7.34 5.23 -4.88
C ARG A 23 7.09 6.66 -4.44
N ARG A 24 6.25 7.39 -5.17
CA ARG A 24 5.90 8.78 -4.83
C ARG A 24 5.30 8.87 -3.43
N ASN A 25 4.37 7.98 -3.10
CA ASN A 25 3.68 7.99 -1.80
C ASN A 25 4.64 7.68 -0.64
N ARG A 26 5.60 6.78 -0.84
CA ARG A 26 6.70 6.55 0.10
C ARG A 26 7.57 7.81 0.28
N ASP A 27 7.97 8.43 -0.83
CA ASP A 27 8.92 9.55 -0.82
C ASP A 27 8.32 10.82 -0.17
N ILE A 28 6.99 10.97 -0.18
CA ILE A 28 6.27 12.05 0.54
C ILE A 28 5.92 11.70 2.00
N GLY A 29 6.35 10.55 2.51
CA GLY A 29 6.22 10.20 3.93
C GLY A 29 5.00 9.35 4.31
N ALA A 30 4.32 8.69 3.37
CA ALA A 30 3.30 7.71 3.74
C ALA A 30 3.95 6.54 4.51
N THR A 31 3.46 6.28 5.72
CA THR A 31 4.00 5.23 6.60
C THR A 31 3.53 3.85 6.17
N ARG A 32 2.30 3.75 5.68
CA ARG A 32 1.69 2.47 5.28
C ARG A 32 0.69 2.68 4.15
N MET A 33 0.57 1.65 3.31
CA MET A 33 -0.42 1.59 2.24
C MET A 33 -1.18 0.27 2.35
N THR A 34 -2.51 0.30 2.27
CA THR A 34 -3.34 -0.90 2.19
C THR A 34 -3.95 -1.04 0.80
N VAL A 35 -4.10 -2.29 0.38
CA VAL A 35 -4.67 -2.67 -0.91
C VAL A 35 -6.06 -3.23 -0.70
N ARG A 36 -6.93 -3.06 -1.69
CA ARG A 36 -8.26 -3.69 -1.69
C ARG A 36 -8.22 -4.88 -2.61
N LEU A 37 -8.56 -6.04 -2.07
CA LEU A 37 -8.78 -7.24 -2.86
C LEU A 37 -10.27 -7.32 -3.21
N PRO A 38 -10.62 -7.82 -4.41
CA PRO A 38 -12.02 -8.11 -4.74
C PRO A 38 -12.57 -9.19 -3.78
N PRO A 39 -13.89 -9.24 -3.56
CA PRO A 39 -14.51 -10.30 -2.77
C PRO A 39 -14.62 -11.59 -3.61
N ALA A 40 -13.47 -12.22 -3.85
CA ALA A 40 -13.35 -13.40 -4.72
C ALA A 40 -12.75 -14.60 -3.97
N LYS A 41 -12.84 -15.78 -4.60
CA LYS A 41 -12.24 -17.01 -4.05
C LYS A 41 -10.72 -17.01 -4.23
N GLU A 42 -10.07 -17.89 -3.48
CA GLU A 42 -8.61 -18.06 -3.45
C GLU A 42 -7.97 -18.12 -4.86
N ALA A 43 -8.55 -18.89 -5.78
CA ALA A 43 -8.03 -19.04 -7.15
C ALA A 43 -7.91 -17.70 -7.92
N GLU A 44 -8.74 -16.71 -7.58
CA GLU A 44 -8.69 -15.37 -8.16
C GLU A 44 -7.81 -14.42 -7.32
N ILE A 45 -7.73 -14.63 -6.01
CA ILE A 45 -6.99 -13.76 -5.09
C ILE A 45 -5.48 -14.04 -5.07
N LEU A 46 -5.05 -15.31 -5.06
CA LEU A 46 -3.63 -15.64 -4.96
C LEU A 46 -2.79 -15.01 -6.09
N PRO A 47 -3.21 -15.06 -7.37
CA PRO A 47 -2.45 -14.41 -8.44
C PRO A 47 -2.38 -12.88 -8.27
N ILE A 48 -3.36 -12.24 -7.61
CA ILE A 48 -3.29 -10.81 -7.29
C ILE A 48 -2.22 -10.57 -6.23
N LEU A 49 -2.18 -11.38 -5.17
CA LEU A 49 -1.18 -11.29 -4.12
C LEU A 49 0.24 -11.53 -4.64
N ASP A 50 0.42 -12.46 -5.58
CA ASP A 50 1.71 -12.73 -6.23
C ASP A 50 2.25 -11.49 -6.96
N ARG A 51 1.39 -10.74 -7.66
CA ARG A 51 1.83 -9.50 -8.32
C ARG A 51 2.19 -8.42 -7.30
N TRP A 52 1.45 -8.30 -6.19
CA TRP A 52 1.82 -7.41 -5.09
C TRP A 52 3.17 -7.78 -4.47
N ALA A 53 3.45 -9.07 -4.31
CA ALA A 53 4.72 -9.55 -3.77
C ALA A 53 5.92 -9.13 -4.63
N GLN A 54 5.75 -8.95 -5.94
CA GLN A 54 6.80 -8.44 -6.83
C GLN A 54 7.13 -6.96 -6.60
N LEU A 55 6.20 -6.18 -6.04
CA LEU A 55 6.35 -4.75 -5.79
C LEU A 55 6.88 -4.43 -4.39
N ILE A 56 6.81 -5.39 -3.47
CA ILE A 56 7.26 -5.24 -2.09
C ILE A 56 8.74 -5.66 -2.02
N PRO A 57 9.68 -4.74 -1.73
CA PRO A 57 11.08 -5.12 -1.54
C PRO A 57 11.21 -6.09 -0.36
N ARG A 58 12.08 -7.11 -0.51
CA ARG A 58 12.44 -8.04 0.56
C ARG A 58 13.21 -7.35 1.68
#